data_AF-A0A9E1RQG6-F1
#
_entry.id   AF-A0A9E1RQG6-F1
#
_cell.length_a   1.000
_cell.length_b   1.000
_cell.length_c   1.000
_cell.angle_alpha   90.00
_cell.angle_beta   90.00
_cell.angle_gamma   90.00
#
_symmetry.space_group_name_H-M   'P 1'
#
loop_
_entity.id
_entity.type
_entity.pdbx_description
1 polymer ?
#
loop_
_entity_poly.entity_id
_entity_poly.type
_entity_poly.pdbx_seq_one_letter_code
_entity_poly.pdbx_strand_id
1 'polypeptide(L)'
;MGYVHADYDVIAKMAESDLDEPVVMLNLLKYRDQAESGHGVDGLTGRQAYTKYGQAFAELEPRFGGSVMWMGRGKHTVIGGDEEWDIIILVTYPTRRQFIEMFNDPDYQAIAPIRAAALADSRIVESTQIVPKL
;
A
#
# COMPACT_ATOMS: atom_id res chain seq x y z
N MET A 1 -16.38 1.79 -8.62
CA MET A 1 -16.23 1.38 -7.21
C MET A 1 -14.76 1.14 -6.98
N GLY A 2 -14.17 1.69 -5.92
CA GLY A 2 -12.72 1.60 -5.69
C GLY A 2 -12.32 0.38 -4.85
N TYR A 3 -11.05 -0.01 -4.95
CA TYR A 3 -10.45 -1.13 -4.26
C TYR A 3 -9.53 -0.60 -3.15
N VAL A 4 -10.00 -0.64 -1.90
CA VAL A 4 -9.32 0.00 -0.75
C VAL A 4 -8.98 -0.95 0.39
N HIS A 5 -9.60 -2.13 0.41
CA HIS A 5 -9.34 -3.20 1.38
C HIS A 5 -8.46 -4.28 0.75
N ALA A 6 -7.65 -4.94 1.57
CA ALA A 6 -6.87 -6.08 1.13
C ALA A 6 -7.77 -7.28 0.84
N ASP A 7 -7.40 -8.04 -0.19
CA ASP A 7 -7.97 -9.33 -0.48
C ASP A 7 -7.12 -10.41 0.19
N TYR A 8 -7.66 -11.02 1.25
CA TYR A 8 -6.94 -12.02 2.03
C TYR A 8 -6.82 -13.36 1.29
N ASP A 9 -7.66 -13.65 0.30
CA ASP A 9 -7.49 -14.84 -0.54
C ASP A 9 -6.26 -14.67 -1.45
N VAL A 10 -6.03 -13.45 -1.94
CA VAL A 10 -4.80 -13.13 -2.68
C VAL A 10 -3.57 -13.22 -1.76
N ILE A 11 -3.64 -12.73 -0.52
CA ILE A 11 -2.53 -12.87 0.44
C ILE A 11 -2.25 -14.35 0.76
N ALA A 12 -3.28 -15.16 0.94
CA ALA A 12 -3.13 -16.60 1.15
C ALA A 12 -2.46 -17.27 -0.06
N LYS A 13 -2.85 -16.89 -1.29
CA LYS A 13 -2.22 -17.37 -2.52
C LYS A 13 -0.75 -16.95 -2.63
N MET A 14 -0.37 -15.75 -2.18
CA MET A 14 1.05 -15.36 -2.12
C MET A 14 1.85 -16.35 -1.27
N ALA A 15 1.28 -16.85 -0.18
CA ALA A 15 1.94 -17.81 0.71
C ALA A 15 2.22 -19.19 0.08
N GLU A 16 1.65 -19.49 -1.09
CA GLU A 16 1.91 -20.70 -1.86
C GLU A 16 3.16 -20.58 -2.76
N SER A 17 3.74 -19.38 -2.89
CA SER A 17 4.95 -19.10 -3.69
C SER A 17 6.23 -19.17 -2.84
N ASP A 18 7.40 -18.88 -3.43
CA ASP A 18 8.67 -18.86 -2.70
C ASP A 18 8.70 -17.77 -1.61
N LEU A 19 8.55 -18.16 -0.34
CA LEU A 19 8.43 -17.21 0.76
C LEU A 19 9.69 -16.38 1.01
N ASP A 20 10.86 -16.82 0.53
CA ASP A 20 12.14 -16.18 0.79
C ASP A 20 12.60 -15.32 -0.41
N GLU A 21 11.80 -15.24 -1.48
CA GLU A 21 12.05 -14.38 -2.64
C GLU A 21 11.84 -12.89 -2.28
N PRO A 22 12.77 -11.98 -2.66
CA PRO A 22 12.57 -10.54 -2.53
C PRO A 22 11.46 -10.03 -3.44
N VAL A 23 10.59 -9.17 -2.90
CA VAL A 23 9.43 -8.64 -3.64
C VAL A 23 9.42 -7.12 -3.67
N VAL A 24 8.81 -6.57 -4.72
CA VAL A 24 8.52 -5.16 -4.89
C VAL A 24 7.01 -4.97 -4.97
N MET A 25 6.48 -4.13 -4.10
CA MET A 25 5.06 -3.81 -4.04
C MET A 25 4.82 -2.47 -4.75
N LEU A 26 4.19 -2.53 -5.92
CA LEU A 26 3.68 -1.35 -6.61
C LEU A 26 2.39 -0.90 -5.95
N ASN A 27 2.36 0.34 -5.48
CA ASN A 27 1.19 1.00 -4.93
C ASN A 27 0.74 2.11 -5.87
N LEU A 28 -0.49 2.03 -6.36
CA LEU A 28 -1.18 3.10 -7.09
C LEU A 28 -2.30 3.62 -6.20
N LEU A 29 -2.33 4.92 -5.90
CA LEU A 29 -3.19 5.48 -4.86
C LEU A 29 -3.94 6.70 -5.37
N LYS A 30 -5.27 6.67 -5.26
CA LYS A 30 -6.15 7.84 -5.45
C LYS A 30 -6.74 8.19 -4.10
N TYR A 31 -6.63 9.44 -3.66
CA TYR A 31 -7.22 9.91 -2.41
C TYR A 31 -8.70 10.19 -2.56
N ARG A 32 -9.45 10.08 -1.46
CA ARG A 32 -10.75 10.73 -1.35
C ARG A 32 -10.56 12.24 -1.18
N ASP A 33 -11.54 13.02 -1.63
CA ASP A 33 -11.60 14.45 -1.30
C ASP A 33 -11.71 14.63 0.23
N GLN A 34 -12.58 13.83 0.85
CA GLN A 34 -12.77 13.76 2.30
C GLN A 34 -12.58 12.31 2.77
N ALA A 35 -11.81 12.10 3.83
CA ALA A 35 -11.66 10.79 4.44
C ALA A 35 -12.97 10.31 5.07
N GLU A 36 -13.16 8.99 5.12
CA GLU A 36 -14.31 8.39 5.80
C GLU A 36 -14.25 8.65 7.31
N SER A 37 -15.41 8.92 7.90
CA SER A 37 -15.58 9.14 9.32
C SER A 37 -15.53 7.83 10.13
N GLY A 38 -15.20 7.91 11.42
CA GLY A 38 -15.17 6.76 12.34
C GLY A 38 -13.82 6.04 12.41
N HIS A 39 -12.79 6.57 11.74
CA HIS A 39 -11.45 5.97 11.68
C HIS A 39 -10.36 6.85 12.32
N GLY A 40 -10.73 7.78 13.22
CA GLY A 40 -9.78 8.69 13.89
C GLY A 40 -9.20 9.80 12.99
N VAL A 41 -9.80 9.97 11.82
CA VAL A 41 -9.42 10.96 10.79
C VAL A 41 -10.60 11.80 10.32
N ASP A 42 -11.64 11.88 11.14
CA ASP A 42 -12.84 12.67 10.89
C ASP A 42 -12.50 14.13 10.56
N GLY A 43 -13.15 14.67 9.52
CA GLY A 43 -12.92 16.04 9.07
C GLY A 43 -11.62 16.26 8.27
N LEU A 44 -10.77 15.24 8.09
CA LEU A 44 -9.58 15.34 7.25
C LEU A 44 -9.84 15.00 5.79
N THR A 45 -9.10 15.65 4.88
CA THR A 45 -9.01 15.20 3.48
C THR A 45 -8.37 13.82 3.38
N GLY A 46 -8.62 13.08 2.29
CA GLY A 46 -8.00 11.77 2.08
C GLY A 46 -6.47 11.85 2.12
N ARG A 47 -5.86 12.89 1.54
CA ARG A 47 -4.41 13.12 1.60
C ARG A 47 -3.89 13.30 3.03
N GLN A 48 -4.60 14.06 3.87
CA GLN A 48 -4.22 14.26 5.28
C GLN A 48 -4.37 12.97 6.09
N ALA A 49 -5.46 12.22 5.88
CA ALA A 49 -5.66 10.92 6.50
C ALA A 49 -4.57 9.92 6.09
N TYR A 50 -4.22 9.85 4.81
CA TYR A 50 -3.13 8.99 4.34
C TYR A 50 -1.77 9.39 4.90
N THR A 51 -1.54 10.70 5.11
CA THR A 51 -0.32 11.17 5.79
C THR A 51 -0.25 10.67 7.23
N LYS A 52 -1.37 10.71 7.97
CA LYS A 52 -1.44 10.12 9.32
C LYS A 52 -1.20 8.61 9.31
N TYR A 53 -1.81 7.89 8.37
CA TYR A 53 -1.53 6.45 8.18
C TYR A 53 -0.03 6.23 7.93
N GLY A 54 0.59 6.99 7.03
CA GLY A 54 2.02 6.86 6.71
C GLY A 54 2.93 7.12 7.91
N GLN A 55 2.57 8.07 8.78
CA GLN A 55 3.29 8.34 10.03
C GLN A 55 3.19 7.14 10.99
N ALA A 56 1.99 6.62 11.21
CA ALA A 56 1.79 5.46 12.06
C ALA A 56 2.48 4.20 11.49
N PHE A 57 2.42 4.02 10.16
CA PHE A 57 3.08 2.91 9.49
C PHE A 57 4.61 2.99 9.58
N ALA A 58 5.20 4.19 9.52
CA ALA A 58 6.64 4.37 9.66
C ALA A 58 7.20 3.91 11.03
N GLU A 59 6.36 3.88 12.07
CA GLU A 59 6.74 3.32 13.38
C GLU A 59 6.77 1.79 13.37
N LEU A 60 5.98 1.14 12.49
CA LEU A 60 5.86 -0.32 12.38
C LEU A 60 6.78 -0.91 11.30
N GLU A 61 7.01 -0.18 10.22
CA GLU A 61 7.75 -0.63 9.02
C GLU A 61 9.10 -1.31 9.31
N PRO A 62 9.94 -0.84 10.26
CA PRO A 62 11.21 -1.49 10.57
C PRO A 62 11.10 -2.97 10.98
N ARG A 63 9.94 -3.40 11.48
CA ARG A 63 9.67 -4.80 11.87
C ARG A 63 9.57 -5.73 10.67
N PHE A 64 9.13 -5.21 9.52
CA PHE A 64 8.83 -5.98 8.31
C PHE A 64 9.91 -5.79 7.23
N GLY A 65 10.92 -4.94 7.46
CA GLY A 65 12.01 -4.72 6.50
C GLY A 65 11.57 -4.04 5.20
N GLY A 66 10.36 -3.46 5.16
CA GLY A 66 9.91 -2.65 4.05
C GLY A 66 10.87 -1.49 3.81
N SER A 67 11.01 -1.04 2.57
CA SER A 67 11.74 0.18 2.25
C SER A 67 11.20 0.82 0.98
N VAL A 68 10.99 2.14 1.00
CA VAL A 68 10.54 2.88 -0.18
C VAL A 68 11.70 2.97 -1.18
N MET A 69 11.59 2.23 -2.29
CA MET A 69 12.55 2.28 -3.39
C MET A 69 12.36 3.52 -4.26
N TRP A 70 11.10 3.92 -4.48
CA TRP A 70 10.75 5.10 -5.25
C TRP A 70 9.34 5.57 -4.90
N MET A 71 9.11 6.89 -4.94
CA MET A 71 7.81 7.49 -4.72
C MET A 71 7.65 8.71 -5.64
N GLY A 72 6.49 8.83 -6.29
CA GLY A 72 6.22 9.92 -7.22
C GLY A 72 4.75 10.34 -7.24
N ARG A 73 4.50 11.51 -7.83
CA ARG A 73 3.14 11.97 -8.12
C ARG A 73 2.70 11.41 -9.46
N GLY A 74 1.50 10.81 -9.50
CA GLY A 74 0.86 10.51 -10.78
C GLY A 74 0.47 11.80 -11.49
N LYS A 75 0.52 11.78 -12.83
CA LYS A 75 0.24 12.96 -13.66
C LYS A 75 -0.76 12.64 -14.76
N HIS A 76 -0.42 11.68 -15.62
CA HIS A 76 -1.28 11.27 -16.73
C HIS A 76 -1.15 9.76 -16.93
N THR A 77 -2.28 9.11 -17.17
CA THR A 77 -2.34 7.70 -17.60
C THR A 77 -2.40 7.67 -19.12
N VAL A 78 -1.34 7.14 -19.75
CA VAL A 78 -1.24 7.08 -21.22
C VAL A 78 -1.98 5.86 -21.78
N ILE A 79 -1.91 4.74 -21.06
CA ILE A 79 -2.58 3.46 -21.37
C ILE A 79 -3.12 2.93 -20.05
N GLY A 80 -4.41 2.60 -19.99
CA GLY A 80 -5.09 2.23 -18.74
C GLY A 80 -6.51 2.78 -18.59
N GLY A 81 -7.00 3.53 -19.59
CA GLY A 81 -8.35 4.10 -19.57
C GLY A 81 -8.42 5.37 -18.75
N ASP A 82 -9.43 5.46 -17.88
CA ASP A 82 -9.75 6.61 -17.02
C ASP A 82 -9.12 6.52 -15.63
N GLU A 83 -8.22 5.56 -15.39
CA GLU A 83 -7.52 5.48 -14.12
C GLU A 83 -6.65 6.71 -13.87
N GLU A 84 -6.79 7.31 -12.68
CA GLU A 84 -5.99 8.43 -12.23
C GLU A 84 -5.38 8.11 -10.87
N TRP A 85 -4.13 8.53 -10.67
CA TRP A 85 -3.39 8.25 -9.44
C TRP A 85 -2.76 9.53 -8.89
N ASP A 86 -2.95 9.79 -7.61
CA ASP A 86 -2.32 10.93 -6.92
C ASP A 86 -0.87 10.60 -6.58
N ILE A 87 -0.61 9.38 -6.12
CA ILE A 87 0.70 8.88 -5.72
C ILE A 87 0.95 7.48 -6.27
N ILE A 88 2.20 7.24 -6.65
CA ILE A 88 2.74 5.94 -7.06
C ILE A 88 3.94 5.64 -6.16
N ILE A 89 4.00 4.43 -5.59
CA ILE A 89 5.06 4.01 -4.66
C ILE A 89 5.57 2.63 -5.06
N LEU A 90 6.88 2.44 -5.03
CA LEU A 90 7.53 1.13 -5.06
C LEU A 90 8.14 0.88 -3.69
N VAL A 91 7.70 -0.19 -3.02
CA VAL A 91 8.21 -0.62 -1.72
C VAL A 91 8.87 -1.98 -1.87
N THR A 92 10.13 -2.12 -1.47
CA THR A 92 10.83 -3.41 -1.47
C THR A 92 10.69 -4.09 -0.13
N TYR A 93 10.54 -5.41 -0.13
CA TYR A 93 10.67 -6.27 1.05
C TYR A 93 11.75 -7.32 0.80
N PRO A 94 12.65 -7.59 1.77
CA PRO A 94 13.69 -8.60 1.62
C PRO A 94 13.13 -9.98 1.31
N THR A 95 11.97 -10.34 1.86
CA THR A 95 11.26 -11.58 1.54
C THR A 95 9.76 -11.35 1.41
N ARG A 96 9.11 -12.14 0.55
CA ARG A 96 7.64 -12.22 0.42
C ARG A 96 6.97 -12.47 1.78
N ARG A 97 7.56 -13.34 2.61
CA ARG A 97 7.08 -13.65 3.96
C ARG A 97 6.87 -12.39 4.81
N GLN A 98 7.81 -11.46 4.79
CA GLN A 98 7.71 -10.25 5.63
C GLN A 98 6.53 -9.36 5.23
N PHE A 99 6.22 -9.27 3.94
CA PHE A 99 5.02 -8.55 3.48
C PHE A 99 3.74 -9.24 3.97
N ILE A 100 3.68 -10.57 3.93
CA ILE A 100 2.53 -11.34 4.43
C ILE A 100 2.40 -11.19 5.95
N GLU A 101 3.50 -11.26 6.69
CA GLU A 101 3.52 -11.08 8.16
C GLU A 101 2.97 -9.71 8.56
N MET A 102 3.27 -8.65 7.80
CA MET A 102 2.71 -7.31 8.02
C MET A 102 1.17 -7.32 8.01
N PHE A 103 0.52 -8.02 7.07
CA PHE A 103 -0.96 -8.07 7.02
C PHE A 103 -1.59 -8.86 8.18
N ASN A 104 -0.83 -9.77 8.79
CA ASN A 104 -1.26 -10.56 9.94
C ASN A 104 -0.93 -9.89 11.28
N ASP A 105 -0.19 -8.79 11.26
CA ASP A 105 0.23 -8.10 12.47
C ASP A 105 -0.92 -7.27 13.08
N PRO A 106 -1.22 -7.43 14.39
CA PRO A 106 -2.32 -6.73 15.02
C PRO A 106 -2.13 -5.20 15.05
N ASP A 107 -0.89 -4.70 15.15
CA ASP A 107 -0.63 -3.26 15.17
C ASP A 107 -0.83 -2.67 13.77
N TYR A 108 -0.43 -3.39 12.72
CA TYR A 108 -0.76 -3.03 11.35
C TYR A 108 -2.28 -3.03 11.11
N GLN A 109 -2.99 -4.07 11.56
CA GLN A 109 -4.44 -4.18 11.42
C GLN A 109 -5.17 -3.04 12.14
N ALA A 110 -4.63 -2.52 13.25
CA ALA A 110 -5.18 -1.36 13.95
C ALA A 110 -5.12 -0.06 13.13
N ILE A 111 -4.11 0.10 12.27
CA ILE A 111 -3.92 1.32 11.46
C ILE A 111 -4.41 1.18 10.01
N ALA A 112 -4.55 -0.05 9.50
CA ALA A 112 -5.01 -0.32 8.14
C ALA A 112 -6.38 0.34 7.79
N PRO A 113 -7.36 0.45 8.71
CA PRO A 113 -8.60 1.19 8.44
C PRO A 113 -8.38 2.66 8.09
N ILE A 114 -7.32 3.31 8.62
CA ILE A 114 -6.99 4.70 8.30
C ILE A 114 -6.58 4.82 6.82
N ARG A 115 -5.83 3.83 6.30
CA ARG A 115 -5.49 3.75 4.87
C ARG A 115 -6.75 3.62 4.02
N ALA A 116 -7.66 2.73 4.38
CA ALA A 116 -8.90 2.51 3.63
C ALA A 116 -9.78 3.76 3.63
N ALA A 117 -9.93 4.42 4.78
CA ALA A 117 -10.70 5.66 4.92
C ALA A 117 -10.16 6.81 4.06
N ALA A 118 -8.86 6.82 3.77
CA ALA A 118 -8.18 7.87 3.03
C ALA A 118 -8.29 7.77 1.51
N LEU A 119 -8.54 6.57 0.96
CA LEU A 119 -8.36 6.27 -0.46
C LEU A 119 -9.68 6.14 -1.21
N ALA A 120 -9.76 6.76 -2.38
CA ALA A 120 -10.85 6.59 -3.33
C ALA A 120 -10.77 5.26 -4.08
N ASP A 121 -9.55 4.93 -4.51
CA ASP A 121 -9.22 3.70 -5.20
C ASP A 121 -7.72 3.39 -4.97
N SER A 122 -7.34 2.12 -5.08
CA SER A 122 -5.94 1.75 -5.04
C SER A 122 -5.62 0.44 -5.76
N ARG A 123 -4.35 0.27 -6.12
CA ARG A 123 -3.77 -1.02 -6.47
C ARG A 123 -2.58 -1.28 -5.56
N ILE A 124 -2.46 -2.50 -5.08
CA ILE A 124 -1.20 -3.04 -4.53
C ILE A 124 -0.89 -4.27 -5.37
N VAL A 125 0.20 -4.23 -6.11
CA VAL A 125 0.61 -5.32 -7.02
C VAL A 125 1.96 -5.83 -6.58
N GLU A 126 2.00 -7.12 -6.27
CA GLU A 126 3.25 -7.82 -6.04
C GLU A 126 4.02 -7.98 -7.36
N SER A 127 5.33 -7.77 -7.32
CA SER A 127 6.23 -7.96 -8.45
C SER A 127 7.63 -8.37 -7.98
N THR A 128 8.43 -8.89 -8.89
CA THR A 128 9.85 -9.22 -8.67
C THR A 128 10.72 -8.43 -9.63
N GLN A 129 12.00 -8.27 -9.29
CA GLN A 129 12.94 -7.56 -10.16
C GLN A 129 13.53 -8.51 -11.20
N ILE A 130 13.32 -8.22 -12.48
CA ILE A 130 13.96 -8.95 -13.59
C ILE A 130 15.36 -8.37 -13.87
N VAL A 131 15.49 -7.04 -13.77
CA VAL A 131 16.75 -6.33 -14.02
C VAL A 131 17.25 -5.75 -12.69
N PRO A 132 18.50 -6.05 -12.27
CA PRO A 132 19.09 -5.46 -11.08
C PRO A 132 19.17 -3.93 -11.20
N LYS A 133 19.13 -3.22 -10.07
CA LYS A 133 19.49 -1.79 -10.04
C LYS A 133 20.88 -1.61 -10.68
N LEU A 134 20.98 -0.64 -11.60
CA LEU A 134 22.27 -0.16 -12.12
C LEU A 134 23.13 0.40 -10.98
#